data_AF-A0A2K3NQQ3-F1
#
_entry.id   AF-A0A2K3NQQ3-F1
#
_cell.length_a   1.000
_cell.length_b   1.000
_cell.length_c   1.000
_cell.angle_alpha   90.00
_cell.angle_beta   90.00
_cell.angle_gamma   90.00
#
_symmetry.space_group_name_H-M   'P 1'
#
loop_
_entity.id
_entity.type
_entity.pdbx_description
1 polymer ?
#
loop_
_entity_poly.entity_id
_entity_poly.type
_entity_poly.pdbx_seq_one_letter_code
_entity_poly.pdbx_strand_id
1 'polypeptide(L)'
;MDFNHYLSELSTSIQSIPSSDNFRFNYNIPEFRRLIDELTRKSQSMLNKIGSSDHIWGPGSSFPADIDDAYEWIVNANDDVLELVNEVVDEFHKVLKEQDMEEGEDGFYKIKKGKKGIGYFGDDGNETKPKVSFHVHTLRKPQYHYNLAVDNSNQPFEHVWLEKSEDGERFIHPLEKLSVLDFVDKDIENLVPLKPPPMECTPFKLVEEVNGLKELAAKLSSVNEFAVDLEHNQYRSFQGLTCLMQISTRTEDFIVDTLKLRDHVGTHLREVFKDPTKKKVLHGADRDIVWLQRDFGIYVCNMFDTGQVYKSTPCRYQNADWRARPLPDVMIKCVKACLATIDLFSILLFCSSSIHSPVLDLC
;
A
#
# COMPACT_ATOMS: atom_id res chain seq x y z
N MET A 1 9.30 24.41 24.18
CA MET A 1 10.09 25.63 23.91
C MET A 1 9.38 26.37 22.81
N ASP A 2 9.10 27.65 22.99
CA ASP A 2 8.30 28.44 22.04
C ASP A 2 9.21 29.00 20.93
N PHE A 3 9.39 28.21 19.88
CA PHE A 3 10.31 28.50 18.77
C PHE A 3 10.01 29.85 18.10
N ASN A 4 8.74 30.25 18.05
CA ASN A 4 8.29 31.51 17.46
C ASN A 4 8.75 32.74 18.25
N HIS A 5 8.79 32.64 19.59
CA HIS A 5 9.26 33.72 20.46
C HIS A 5 10.73 34.06 20.17
N TYR A 6 11.59 33.03 20.10
CA TYR A 6 13.03 33.21 19.86
C TYR A 6 13.34 33.77 18.47
N LEU A 7 12.60 33.36 17.43
CA LEU A 7 12.78 33.91 16.08
C LEU A 7 12.36 35.38 16.00
N SER A 8 11.28 35.76 16.70
CA SER A 8 10.85 37.14 16.78
C SER A 8 11.89 38.02 17.48
N GLU A 9 12.39 37.59 18.65
CA GLU A 9 13.44 38.32 19.37
C GLU A 9 14.73 38.44 18.55
N LEU A 10 15.13 37.38 17.86
CA LEU A 10 16.30 37.38 16.97
C LEU A 10 16.11 38.37 15.82
N SER A 11 14.95 38.36 15.16
CA SER A 11 14.63 39.28 14.06
C SER A 11 14.67 40.74 14.50
N THR A 12 14.05 41.06 15.64
CA THR A 12 14.10 42.41 16.22
C THR A 12 15.52 42.82 16.62
N SER A 13 16.32 41.90 17.15
CA SER A 13 17.70 42.17 17.54
C SER A 13 18.61 42.43 16.33
N ILE A 14 18.40 41.72 15.21
CA ILE A 14 19.17 41.93 13.97
C ILE A 14 18.90 43.32 13.38
N GLN A 15 17.67 43.82 13.47
CA GLN A 15 17.32 45.17 13.01
C GLN A 15 18.04 46.28 13.79
N SER A 16 18.59 45.98 14.97
CA SER A 16 19.38 46.94 15.76
C SER A 16 20.84 47.07 15.30
N ILE A 17 21.30 46.20 14.38
CA ILE A 17 22.65 46.27 13.82
C ILE A 17 22.71 47.47 12.86
N PRO A 18 23.65 48.42 13.07
CA PRO A 18 23.79 49.58 12.19
C PRO A 18 24.10 49.15 10.76
N SER A 19 23.55 49.85 9.76
CA SER A 19 23.85 49.62 8.35
C SER A 19 24.89 50.60 7.80
N SER A 20 25.50 50.23 6.67
CA SER A 20 26.41 51.04 5.84
C SER A 20 27.55 51.76 6.60
N ASP A 21 27.56 53.09 6.60
CA ASP A 21 28.66 53.92 7.09
C ASP A 21 28.76 53.88 8.62
N ASN A 22 27.63 53.77 9.31
CA ASN A 22 27.60 53.58 10.76
C ASN A 22 28.18 52.22 11.15
N PHE A 23 27.96 51.18 10.35
CA PHE A 23 28.59 49.89 10.60
C PHE A 23 30.11 49.97 10.52
N ARG A 24 30.64 50.58 9.44
CA ARG A 24 32.10 50.75 9.25
C ARG A 24 32.76 51.53 10.38
N PHE A 25 32.10 52.59 10.85
CA PHE A 25 32.58 53.37 11.99
C PHE A 25 32.63 52.51 13.27
N ASN A 26 31.54 51.81 13.59
CA ASN A 26 31.45 50.97 14.79
C ASN A 26 32.35 49.73 14.72
N TYR A 27 32.64 49.19 13.53
CA TYR A 27 33.52 48.03 13.35
C TYR A 27 34.99 48.32 13.71
N ASN A 28 35.38 49.59 13.79
CA ASN A 28 36.70 49.97 14.31
C ASN A 28 36.80 49.83 15.83
N ILE A 29 35.67 49.70 16.55
CA ILE A 29 35.62 49.48 18.00
C ILE A 29 35.86 47.97 18.27
N PRO A 30 36.93 47.58 18.99
CA PRO A 30 37.29 46.17 19.17
C PRO A 30 36.19 45.30 19.78
N GLU A 31 35.43 45.85 20.74
CA GLU A 31 34.35 45.15 21.43
C GLU A 31 33.18 44.85 20.50
N PHE A 32 32.80 45.82 19.66
CA PHE A 32 31.75 45.66 18.66
C PHE A 32 32.16 44.68 17.57
N ARG A 33 33.40 44.81 17.06
CA ARG A 33 33.97 43.88 16.07
C ARG A 33 33.91 42.43 16.54
N ARG A 34 34.36 42.17 17.78
CA ARG A 34 34.35 40.83 18.37
C ARG A 34 32.95 40.20 18.40
N LEU A 35 31.92 41.00 18.74
CA LEU A 35 30.53 40.56 18.79
C LEU A 35 29.99 40.22 17.40
N ILE A 36 30.26 41.07 16.41
CA ILE A 36 29.88 40.83 15.02
C ILE A 36 30.58 39.58 14.47
N ASP A 37 31.88 39.42 14.69
CA ASP A 37 32.63 38.24 14.23
C ASP A 37 32.10 36.95 14.88
N GLU A 38 31.67 37.03 16.15
CA GLU A 38 31.01 35.90 16.82
C GLU A 38 29.65 35.58 16.22
N LEU A 39 28.83 36.59 15.94
CA LEU A 39 27.55 36.43 15.28
C LEU A 39 27.71 35.79 13.90
N THR A 40 28.61 36.32 13.07
CA THR A 40 28.92 35.78 11.74
C THR A 40 29.32 34.31 11.81
N ARG A 41 30.20 33.95 12.75
CA ARG A 41 30.65 32.56 12.93
C ARG A 41 29.51 31.62 13.31
N LYS A 42 28.60 32.07 14.20
CA LYS A 42 27.42 31.29 14.60
C LYS A 42 26.45 31.13 13.44
N SER A 43 26.14 32.21 12.72
CA SER A 43 25.27 32.18 11.55
C SER A 43 25.81 31.25 10.46
N GLN A 44 27.11 31.33 10.15
CA GLN A 44 27.76 30.44 9.20
C GLN A 44 27.68 28.98 9.65
N SER A 45 27.91 28.70 10.94
CA SER A 45 27.78 27.34 11.47
C SER A 45 26.36 26.80 11.35
N MET A 46 25.34 27.63 11.55
CA MET A 46 23.94 27.23 11.35
C MET A 46 23.63 26.97 9.88
N LEU A 47 24.03 27.87 8.98
CA LEU A 47 23.82 27.72 7.54
C LEU A 47 24.54 26.48 6.98
N ASN A 48 25.76 26.21 7.42
CA ASN A 48 26.48 24.98 7.07
C ASN A 48 25.74 23.73 7.55
N LYS A 49 25.20 23.73 8.79
CA LYS A 49 24.40 22.61 9.31
C LYS A 49 23.11 22.40 8.51
N ILE A 50 22.45 23.49 8.12
CA ILE A 50 21.24 23.44 7.28
C ILE A 50 21.60 22.89 5.90
N GLY A 51 22.67 23.37 5.27
CA GLY A 51 23.10 22.91 3.94
C GLY A 51 23.62 21.47 3.93
N SER A 52 24.29 21.00 4.98
CA SER A 52 24.72 19.59 5.10
C SER A 52 23.57 18.59 5.37
N SER A 53 22.32 19.04 5.29
CA SER A 53 21.15 18.22 5.55
C SER A 53 20.73 17.44 4.30
N ASP A 54 21.39 16.31 4.04
CA ASP A 54 21.19 15.48 2.84
C ASP A 54 19.74 15.04 2.61
N HIS A 55 18.94 14.90 3.67
CA HIS A 55 17.53 14.48 3.58
C HIS A 55 16.59 15.57 3.03
N ILE A 56 17.02 16.83 3.04
CA ILE A 56 16.23 17.96 2.52
C ILE A 56 16.75 18.32 1.12
N TRP A 57 18.06 18.44 0.99
CA TRP A 57 18.70 19.06 -0.18
C TRP A 57 19.39 18.06 -1.12
N GLY A 58 19.47 16.78 -0.75
CA GLY A 58 20.21 15.75 -1.49
C GLY A 58 21.73 15.80 -1.28
N PRO A 59 22.45 14.72 -1.65
CA PRO A 59 23.88 14.59 -1.38
C PRO A 59 24.72 15.61 -2.15
N GLY A 60 25.59 16.34 -1.43
CA GLY A 60 26.56 17.28 -2.02
C GLY A 60 26.15 18.75 -2.04
N SER A 61 25.01 19.10 -1.44
CA SER A 61 24.40 20.44 -1.40
C SER A 61 24.93 21.32 -0.24
N SER A 62 26.26 21.36 -0.05
CA SER A 62 26.85 22.15 1.05
C SER A 62 26.66 23.65 0.86
N PHE A 63 26.44 24.38 1.96
CA PHE A 63 26.35 25.84 1.95
C PHE A 63 27.66 26.48 1.43
N PRO A 64 27.59 27.34 0.39
CA PRO A 64 28.78 27.95 -0.21
C PRO A 64 29.55 28.88 0.74
N ALA A 65 30.87 29.00 0.50
CA ALA A 65 31.73 29.92 1.25
C ALA A 65 31.77 31.33 0.64
N ASP A 66 31.52 31.45 -0.66
CA ASP A 66 31.41 32.73 -1.36
C ASP A 66 30.03 33.37 -1.13
N ILE A 67 29.97 34.69 -1.01
CA ILE A 67 28.75 35.42 -0.66
C ILE A 67 27.72 35.40 -1.80
N ASP A 68 28.19 35.51 -3.05
CA ASP A 68 27.29 35.54 -4.20
C ASP A 68 26.69 34.14 -4.41
N ASP A 69 27.54 33.10 -4.33
CA ASP A 69 27.10 31.70 -4.37
C ASP A 69 26.15 31.37 -3.20
N ALA A 70 26.44 31.88 -2.00
CA ALA A 70 25.60 31.66 -0.81
C ALA A 70 24.21 32.30 -0.96
N TYR A 71 24.13 33.48 -1.56
CA TYR A 71 22.86 34.13 -1.83
C TYR A 71 22.03 33.33 -2.84
N GLU A 72 22.64 32.91 -3.95
CA GLU A 72 21.98 32.07 -4.95
C GLU A 72 21.49 30.75 -4.34
N TRP A 73 22.33 30.10 -3.51
CA TRP A 73 21.97 28.88 -2.81
C TRP A 73 20.75 29.06 -1.91
N ILE A 74 20.67 30.15 -1.12
CA ILE A 74 19.53 30.42 -0.24
C ILE A 74 18.24 30.66 -1.04
N VAL A 75 18.33 31.35 -2.18
CA VAL A 75 17.18 31.59 -3.05
C VAL A 75 16.64 30.27 -3.60
N ASN A 76 17.52 29.45 -4.18
CA ASN A 76 17.13 28.14 -4.72
C ASN A 76 16.54 27.23 -3.63
N ALA A 77 17.17 27.18 -2.46
CA ALA A 77 16.68 26.41 -1.32
C ALA A 77 15.28 26.85 -0.85
N ASN A 78 14.99 28.16 -0.85
CA ASN A 78 13.66 28.65 -0.54
C ASN A 78 12.64 28.29 -1.61
N ASP A 79 13.01 28.37 -2.89
CA ASP A 79 12.14 28.00 -4.01
C ASP A 79 11.78 26.51 -3.96
N ASP A 80 12.76 25.63 -3.71
CA ASP A 80 12.53 24.18 -3.57
C ASP A 80 11.55 23.87 -2.41
N VAL A 81 11.71 24.53 -1.26
CA VAL A 81 10.81 24.35 -0.11
C VAL A 81 9.41 24.87 -0.41
N LEU A 82 9.29 26.03 -1.06
CA LEU A 82 8.00 26.60 -1.42
C LEU A 82 7.28 25.78 -2.49
N GLU A 83 8.02 25.19 -3.43
CA GLU A 83 7.48 24.25 -4.41
C GLU A 83 6.90 23.01 -3.72
N LEU A 84 7.65 22.41 -2.80
CA LEU A 84 7.17 21.26 -2.01
C LEU A 84 5.91 21.62 -1.20
N VAL A 85 5.87 22.80 -0.57
CA VAL A 85 4.69 23.27 0.16
C VAL A 85 3.50 23.45 -0.78
N ASN A 86 3.72 24.02 -1.97
CA ASN A 86 2.65 24.19 -2.96
C ASN A 86 2.11 22.84 -3.43
N GLU A 87 2.97 21.86 -3.72
CA GLU A 87 2.56 20.51 -4.11
C GLU A 87 1.69 19.85 -3.02
N VAL A 88 2.10 19.95 -1.76
CA VAL A 88 1.36 19.39 -0.62
C VAL A 88 0.03 20.12 -0.42
N VAL A 89 0.00 21.44 -0.55
CA VAL A 89 -1.22 22.26 -0.41
C VAL A 89 -2.20 21.98 -1.55
N ASP A 90 -1.72 21.84 -2.79
CA ASP A 90 -2.55 21.48 -3.94
C ASP A 90 -3.13 20.07 -3.80
N GLU A 91 -2.33 19.11 -3.32
CA GLU A 91 -2.79 17.77 -2.98
C GLU A 91 -3.87 17.80 -1.89
N PHE A 92 -3.69 18.61 -0.85
CA PHE A 92 -4.66 18.78 0.23
C PHE A 92 -5.96 19.44 -0.25
N HIS A 93 -5.87 20.51 -1.06
CA HIS A 93 -7.05 21.15 -1.64
C HIS A 93 -7.82 20.21 -2.57
N LYS A 94 -7.12 19.33 -3.30
CA LYS A 94 -7.77 18.31 -4.11
C LYS A 94 -8.55 17.33 -3.24
N VAL A 95 -7.99 16.92 -2.09
CA VAL A 95 -8.68 16.07 -1.12
C VAL A 95 -9.95 16.74 -0.57
N LEU A 96 -9.88 18.02 -0.20
CA LEU A 96 -11.02 18.75 0.38
C LEU A 96 -12.14 19.01 -0.65
N LYS A 97 -11.81 19.48 -1.85
CA LYS A 97 -12.81 19.77 -2.90
C LYS A 97 -13.57 18.51 -3.34
N GLU A 98 -12.97 17.34 -3.20
CA GLU A 98 -13.61 16.06 -3.50
C GLU A 98 -14.43 15.50 -2.33
N GLN A 99 -14.17 15.94 -1.08
CA GLN A 99 -14.99 15.60 0.09
C GLN A 99 -16.28 16.44 0.17
N ASP A 100 -16.27 17.66 -0.37
CA ASP A 100 -17.44 18.53 -0.48
C ASP A 100 -18.37 18.18 -1.67
N MET A 101 -18.06 17.13 -2.45
CA MET A 101 -18.97 16.64 -3.49
C MET A 101 -19.90 15.57 -2.90
N GLU A 102 -21.12 15.97 -2.56
CA GLU A 102 -22.21 15.05 -2.19
C GLU A 102 -22.48 14.04 -3.32
N GLU A 103 -22.75 12.78 -2.93
CA GLU A 103 -23.30 11.74 -3.80
C GLU A 103 -24.63 12.23 -4.41
N GLY A 104 -24.61 12.55 -5.70
CA GLY A 104 -25.83 12.74 -6.48
C GLY A 104 -26.51 11.39 -6.72
N GLU A 105 -27.84 11.33 -6.53
CA GLU A 105 -28.70 10.13 -6.65
C GLU A 105 -28.69 9.41 -8.02
N ASP A 106 -27.88 9.83 -8.99
CA ASP A 106 -27.87 9.32 -10.36
C ASP A 106 -26.50 8.86 -10.89
N GLY A 107 -25.47 8.75 -10.05
CA GLY A 107 -24.27 7.94 -10.34
C GLY A 107 -23.45 8.31 -11.58
N PHE A 108 -23.62 9.52 -12.14
CA PHE A 108 -22.90 9.96 -13.35
C PHE A 108 -22.22 11.33 -13.17
N TYR A 109 -20.88 11.35 -13.26
CA TYR A 109 -20.09 12.58 -13.16
C TYR A 109 -20.26 13.47 -14.42
N LYS A 110 -20.90 14.64 -14.29
CA LYS A 110 -20.89 15.69 -15.33
C LYS A 110 -19.72 16.66 -15.11
N ILE A 111 -18.72 16.60 -15.97
CA ILE A 111 -17.69 17.65 -16.08
C ILE A 111 -18.32 18.91 -16.69
N LYS A 112 -18.23 20.05 -15.98
CA LYS A 112 -18.54 21.38 -16.54
C LYS A 112 -17.56 21.69 -17.68
N LYS A 113 -18.11 21.87 -18.88
CA LYS A 113 -17.41 22.21 -20.13
C LYS A 113 -16.50 23.45 -20.00
N GLY A 114 -15.23 23.27 -20.32
CA GLY A 114 -14.35 24.33 -20.84
C GLY A 114 -13.97 24.01 -22.29
N LYS A 115 -14.40 24.87 -23.24
CA LYS A 115 -14.12 24.77 -24.67
C LYS A 115 -12.61 24.93 -24.97
N LYS A 116 -12.03 24.02 -25.75
CA LYS A 116 -11.35 24.28 -27.06
C LYS A 116 -10.70 23.00 -27.61
N GLY A 117 -10.81 22.81 -28.93
CA GLY A 117 -9.91 21.95 -29.70
C GLY A 117 -10.54 20.69 -30.28
N ILE A 118 -11.26 20.85 -31.39
CA ILE A 118 -11.77 19.76 -32.23
C ILE A 118 -10.61 19.17 -33.03
N GLY A 119 -10.46 17.85 -32.98
CA GLY A 119 -9.66 17.04 -33.91
C GLY A 119 -10.35 15.69 -34.10
N TYR A 120 -11.25 15.62 -35.08
CA TYR A 120 -11.91 14.38 -35.50
C TYR A 120 -10.93 13.51 -36.27
N PHE A 121 -10.79 12.25 -35.89
CA PHE A 121 -10.43 11.17 -36.81
C PHE A 121 -11.17 9.88 -36.42
N GLY A 122 -12.03 9.43 -37.34
CA GLY A 122 -12.28 8.03 -37.66
C GLY A 122 -12.99 7.17 -36.63
N ASP A 123 -14.31 7.11 -36.74
CA ASP A 123 -15.13 5.95 -36.38
C ASP A 123 -14.79 4.81 -37.35
N ASP A 124 -14.31 3.68 -36.81
CA ASP A 124 -14.34 2.39 -37.50
C ASP A 124 -14.93 1.37 -36.53
N GLY A 125 -16.11 0.88 -36.91
CA GLY A 125 -16.88 -0.08 -36.16
C GLY A 125 -16.13 -1.37 -35.92
N ASN A 126 -15.89 -1.68 -34.65
CA ASN A 126 -15.66 -3.02 -34.19
C ASN A 126 -16.12 -3.05 -32.73
N GLU A 127 -16.92 -4.05 -32.33
CA GLU A 127 -17.34 -4.25 -30.94
C GLU A 127 -16.09 -4.30 -30.05
N THR A 128 -15.79 -3.17 -29.42
CA THR A 128 -14.58 -3.01 -28.61
C THR A 128 -14.85 -3.70 -27.29
N LYS A 129 -14.25 -4.88 -27.10
CA LYS A 129 -14.12 -5.52 -25.79
C LYS A 129 -13.71 -4.43 -24.78
N PRO A 130 -14.41 -4.30 -23.63
CA PRO A 130 -14.11 -3.25 -22.67
C PRO A 130 -12.64 -3.32 -22.28
N LYS A 131 -11.91 -2.25 -22.58
CA LYS A 131 -10.45 -2.18 -22.41
C LYS A 131 -10.16 -1.85 -20.95
N VAL A 132 -9.88 -2.89 -20.16
CA VAL A 132 -9.38 -2.73 -18.78
C VAL A 132 -7.96 -2.15 -18.87
N SER A 133 -7.74 -0.99 -18.23
CA SER A 133 -6.43 -0.32 -18.26
C SER A 133 -5.49 -0.90 -17.22
N PHE A 134 -4.21 -0.98 -17.58
CA PHE A 134 -3.11 -1.26 -16.66
C PHE A 134 -2.93 -0.15 -15.62
N HIS A 135 -3.11 1.10 -16.06
CA HIS A 135 -2.99 2.26 -15.21
C HIS A 135 -4.04 3.30 -15.55
N VAL A 136 -4.74 3.80 -14.54
CA VAL A 136 -5.66 4.92 -14.66
C VAL A 136 -5.13 6.06 -13.80
N HIS A 137 -4.58 7.08 -14.47
CA HIS A 137 -3.93 8.22 -13.82
C HIS A 137 -4.91 9.11 -13.06
N THR A 138 -6.17 9.14 -13.49
CA THR A 138 -7.26 9.92 -12.88
C THR A 138 -7.78 9.30 -11.59
N LEU A 139 -7.52 8.02 -11.31
CA LEU A 139 -7.94 7.40 -10.06
C LEU A 139 -7.17 8.00 -8.89
N ARG A 140 -7.93 8.38 -7.86
CA ARG A 140 -7.37 8.80 -6.57
C ARG A 140 -6.53 7.68 -5.98
N LYS A 141 -5.44 8.06 -5.31
CA LYS A 141 -4.60 7.10 -4.58
C LYS A 141 -5.40 6.59 -3.36
N PRO A 142 -5.65 5.27 -3.25
CA PRO A 142 -6.38 4.70 -2.12
C PRO A 142 -5.75 5.05 -0.76
N GLN A 143 -4.43 5.22 -0.73
CA GLN A 143 -3.69 5.62 0.47
C GLN A 143 -4.25 6.90 1.12
N TYR A 144 -4.60 7.91 0.31
CA TYR A 144 -5.17 9.17 0.83
C TYR A 144 -6.68 9.14 0.94
N HIS A 145 -7.36 8.27 0.20
CA HIS A 145 -8.81 8.18 0.28
C HIS A 145 -9.26 7.48 1.56
N TYR A 146 -8.58 6.39 1.91
CA TYR A 146 -8.87 5.59 3.09
C TYR A 146 -7.93 5.90 4.28
N ASN A 147 -7.11 6.95 4.18
CA ASN A 147 -6.12 7.33 5.20
C ASN A 147 -5.19 6.18 5.63
N LEU A 148 -4.75 5.39 4.66
CA LEU A 148 -3.84 4.26 4.89
C LEU A 148 -2.45 4.83 5.20
N ALA A 149 -2.07 4.80 6.47
CA ALA A 149 -0.72 5.16 6.87
C ALA A 149 0.27 4.14 6.31
N VAL A 150 1.28 4.62 5.58
CA VAL A 150 2.33 3.77 5.01
C VAL A 150 3.68 4.35 5.42
N ASP A 151 4.45 3.58 6.17
CA ASP A 151 5.85 3.88 6.45
C ASP A 151 6.73 3.17 5.40
N ASN A 152 7.46 3.95 4.60
CA ASN A 152 8.41 3.46 3.60
C ASN A 152 9.87 3.70 4.03
N SER A 153 10.10 4.04 5.30
CA SER A 153 11.46 4.10 5.85
C SER A 153 12.13 2.74 5.72
N ASN A 154 13.45 2.74 5.52
CA ASN A 154 14.23 1.51 5.35
C ASN A 154 14.52 0.86 6.72
N GLN A 155 13.46 0.50 7.44
CA GLN A 155 13.52 -0.20 8.72
C GLN A 155 13.06 -1.65 8.55
N PRO A 156 13.57 -2.59 9.36
CA PRO A 156 13.04 -3.95 9.39
C PRO A 156 11.53 -3.95 9.65
N PHE A 157 10.80 -4.83 8.96
CA PHE A 157 9.37 -4.99 9.17
C PHE A 157 9.08 -5.45 10.61
N GLU A 158 8.34 -4.65 11.37
CA GLU A 158 7.89 -5.01 12.72
C GLU A 158 6.44 -5.47 12.70
N HIS A 159 6.21 -6.71 13.11
CA HIS A 159 4.86 -7.25 13.20
C HIS A 159 4.22 -6.90 14.55
N VAL A 160 3.14 -6.11 14.54
CA VAL A 160 2.48 -5.54 15.73
C VAL A 160 1.93 -6.61 16.70
N TRP A 161 1.62 -7.81 16.21
CA TRP A 161 0.91 -8.85 17.00
C TRP A 161 1.69 -10.15 17.23
N LEU A 162 2.98 -10.23 16.91
CA LEU A 162 3.75 -11.44 17.22
C LEU A 162 4.28 -11.41 18.65
N GLU A 163 4.20 -12.56 19.32
CA GLU A 163 4.89 -12.77 20.58
C GLU A 163 6.41 -12.72 20.32
N LYS A 164 7.14 -12.05 21.21
CA LYS A 164 8.60 -12.12 21.22
C LYS A 164 9.05 -13.33 22.03
N SER A 165 10.20 -13.88 21.67
CA SER A 165 10.90 -14.90 22.45
C SER A 165 11.20 -14.41 23.86
N GLU A 166 11.47 -15.35 24.78
CA GLU A 166 11.74 -15.04 26.19
C GLU A 166 12.94 -14.09 26.37
N ASP A 167 13.90 -14.14 25.45
CA ASP A 167 15.07 -13.25 25.38
C ASP A 167 14.77 -11.88 24.72
N GLY A 168 13.60 -11.72 24.09
CA GLY A 168 13.18 -10.50 23.39
C GLY A 168 13.87 -10.24 22.04
N GLU A 169 14.76 -11.14 21.61
CA GLU A 169 15.64 -10.97 20.45
C GLU A 169 14.92 -11.24 19.12
N ARG A 170 13.91 -12.11 19.10
CA ARG A 170 13.18 -12.48 17.88
C ARG A 170 11.68 -12.56 18.09
N PHE A 171 10.92 -12.39 17.02
CA PHE A 171 9.51 -12.76 17.00
C PHE A 171 9.36 -14.28 16.84
N ILE A 172 8.43 -14.87 17.57
CA ILE A 172 8.06 -16.27 17.43
C ILE A 172 7.07 -16.37 16.27
N HIS A 173 7.43 -17.14 15.24
CA HIS A 173 6.52 -17.37 14.14
C HIS A 173 5.31 -18.19 14.63
N PRO A 174 4.07 -17.81 14.29
CA PRO A 174 2.87 -18.46 14.83
C PRO A 174 2.77 -19.97 14.60
N LEU A 175 3.54 -20.49 13.64
CA LEU A 175 3.53 -21.89 13.22
C LEU A 175 4.72 -22.70 13.74
N GLU A 176 5.65 -22.12 14.51
CA GLU A 176 6.83 -22.83 15.05
C GLU A 176 6.48 -24.06 15.91
N LYS A 177 5.28 -24.07 16.50
CA LYS A 177 4.81 -25.15 17.38
C LYS A 177 4.25 -26.35 16.61
N LEU A 178 4.09 -26.24 15.30
CA LEU A 178 3.45 -27.25 14.45
C LEU A 178 4.49 -28.00 13.64
N SER A 179 4.28 -29.30 13.51
CA SER A 179 5.10 -30.20 12.71
C SER A 179 4.52 -30.32 11.30
N VAL A 180 5.39 -30.52 10.30
CA VAL A 180 4.98 -30.87 8.93
C VAL A 180 4.03 -32.08 8.92
N LEU A 181 4.25 -33.04 9.83
CA LEU A 181 3.44 -34.25 9.94
C LEU A 181 2.01 -33.97 10.41
N ASP A 182 1.74 -32.81 11.01
CA ASP A 182 0.39 -32.42 11.44
C ASP A 182 -0.54 -32.09 10.27
N PHE A 183 0.03 -31.84 9.08
CA PHE A 183 -0.71 -31.42 7.88
C PHE A 183 -0.79 -32.49 6.79
N VAL A 184 -0.21 -33.67 7.02
CA VAL A 184 -0.30 -34.78 6.07
C VAL A 184 -1.70 -35.39 6.16
N ASP A 185 -2.45 -35.32 5.07
CA ASP A 185 -3.77 -35.96 4.96
C ASP A 185 -3.63 -37.48 5.16
N LYS A 186 -4.31 -38.02 6.18
CA LYS A 186 -4.24 -39.46 6.53
C LYS A 186 -5.25 -40.31 5.77
N ASP A 187 -6.30 -39.70 5.24
CA ASP A 187 -7.44 -40.38 4.60
C ASP A 187 -7.53 -40.11 3.09
N ILE A 188 -6.38 -40.08 2.40
CA ILE A 188 -6.31 -39.76 0.96
C ILE A 188 -7.12 -40.75 0.11
N GLU A 189 -7.18 -42.02 0.51
CA GLU A 189 -7.83 -43.10 -0.25
C GLU A 189 -9.36 -42.97 -0.36
N ASN A 190 -10.00 -42.16 0.50
CA ASN A 190 -11.45 -42.00 0.55
C ASN A 190 -11.96 -40.66 0.01
N LEU A 191 -11.08 -39.82 -0.55
CA LEU A 191 -11.46 -38.49 -1.04
C LEU A 191 -12.21 -38.61 -2.38
N VAL A 192 -13.51 -38.27 -2.36
CA VAL A 192 -14.31 -38.13 -3.58
C VAL A 192 -14.19 -36.69 -4.10
N PRO A 193 -13.67 -36.48 -5.31
CA PRO A 193 -13.50 -35.15 -5.88
C PRO A 193 -14.86 -34.50 -6.17
N LEU A 194 -15.14 -33.36 -5.55
CA LEU A 194 -16.40 -32.63 -5.70
C LEU A 194 -16.27 -31.53 -6.76
N LYS A 195 -16.82 -31.75 -7.96
CA LYS A 195 -16.81 -30.74 -9.04
C LYS A 195 -17.42 -29.41 -8.55
N PRO A 196 -16.79 -28.25 -8.85
CA PRO A 196 -17.34 -26.98 -8.40
C PRO A 196 -18.64 -26.67 -9.16
N PRO A 197 -19.59 -25.95 -8.52
CA PRO A 197 -20.78 -25.47 -9.20
C PRO A 197 -20.42 -24.54 -10.37
N PRO A 198 -21.24 -24.47 -11.43
CA PRO A 198 -21.06 -23.49 -12.48
C PRO A 198 -21.11 -22.07 -11.93
N MET A 199 -20.21 -21.19 -12.39
CA MET A 199 -20.09 -19.80 -11.94
C MET A 199 -21.40 -18.98 -12.00
N GLU A 200 -22.30 -19.31 -12.92
CA GLU A 200 -23.62 -18.67 -13.06
C GLU A 200 -24.58 -19.05 -11.93
N CYS A 201 -24.37 -20.20 -11.30
CA CYS A 201 -25.20 -20.74 -10.24
C CYS A 201 -24.58 -20.58 -8.84
N THR A 202 -23.28 -20.24 -8.75
CA THR A 202 -22.59 -20.02 -7.48
C THR A 202 -23.00 -18.67 -6.87
N PRO A 203 -23.59 -18.66 -5.65
CA PRO A 203 -23.84 -17.44 -4.89
C PRO A 203 -22.58 -16.60 -4.76
N PHE A 204 -22.72 -15.29 -4.92
CA PHE A 204 -21.61 -14.35 -4.88
C PHE A 204 -21.94 -13.17 -3.96
N LYS A 205 -20.97 -12.76 -3.14
CA LYS A 205 -21.09 -11.57 -2.30
C LYS A 205 -19.84 -10.68 -2.41
N LEU A 206 -20.07 -9.41 -2.75
CA LEU A 206 -19.06 -8.35 -2.60
C LEU A 206 -19.09 -7.85 -1.14
N VAL A 207 -17.95 -7.87 -0.47
CA VAL A 207 -17.78 -7.51 0.95
C VAL A 207 -17.06 -6.18 1.03
N GLU A 208 -17.83 -5.11 1.30
CA GLU A 208 -17.35 -3.72 1.39
C GLU A 208 -17.57 -3.09 2.78
N GLU A 209 -18.15 -3.85 3.71
CA GLU A 209 -18.48 -3.40 5.05
C GLU A 209 -18.00 -4.41 6.11
N VAL A 210 -17.71 -3.90 7.30
CA VAL A 210 -17.22 -4.69 8.44
C VAL A 210 -18.20 -5.79 8.85
N ASN A 211 -19.51 -5.54 8.74
CA ASN A 211 -20.50 -6.58 9.03
C ASN A 211 -20.40 -7.75 8.04
N GLY A 212 -20.14 -7.46 6.76
CA GLY A 212 -19.87 -8.48 5.75
C GLY A 212 -18.61 -9.31 6.05
N LEU A 213 -17.56 -8.68 6.59
CA LEU A 213 -16.36 -9.41 7.05
C LEU A 213 -16.64 -10.34 8.23
N LYS A 214 -17.47 -9.91 9.19
CA LYS A 214 -17.85 -10.76 10.34
C LYS A 214 -18.64 -11.99 9.89
N GLU A 215 -19.59 -11.79 8.98
CA GLU A 215 -20.36 -12.88 8.38
C GLU A 215 -19.45 -13.83 7.59
N LEU A 216 -18.52 -13.30 6.80
CA LEU A 216 -17.52 -14.10 6.08
C LEU A 216 -16.68 -14.92 7.07
N ALA A 217 -16.12 -14.31 8.11
CA ALA A 217 -15.32 -15.00 9.12
C ALA A 217 -16.10 -16.14 9.80
N ALA A 218 -17.38 -15.92 10.12
CA ALA A 218 -18.25 -16.95 10.69
C ALA A 218 -18.46 -18.13 9.72
N LYS A 219 -18.68 -17.84 8.42
CA LYS A 219 -18.80 -18.88 7.39
C LYS A 219 -17.52 -19.68 7.23
N LEU A 220 -16.37 -19.01 7.14
CA LEU A 220 -15.08 -19.70 7.03
C LEU A 220 -14.74 -20.51 8.28
N SER A 221 -15.22 -20.07 9.45
CA SER A 221 -15.11 -20.83 10.69
C SER A 221 -15.86 -22.17 10.65
N SER A 222 -16.95 -22.25 9.86
CA SER A 222 -17.79 -23.45 9.74
C SER A 222 -17.34 -24.46 8.68
N VAL A 223 -16.41 -24.07 7.79
CA VAL A 223 -15.90 -24.95 6.73
C VAL A 223 -14.52 -25.51 7.08
N ASN A 224 -14.18 -26.65 6.47
CA ASN A 224 -12.88 -27.31 6.64
C ASN A 224 -11.83 -26.80 5.64
N GLU A 225 -12.27 -26.20 4.54
CA GLU A 225 -11.37 -25.71 3.48
C GLU A 225 -12.00 -24.55 2.72
N PHE A 226 -11.15 -23.67 2.21
CA PHE A 226 -11.54 -22.56 1.34
C PHE A 226 -10.37 -22.16 0.44
N ALA A 227 -10.68 -21.67 -0.75
CA ALA A 227 -9.70 -21.14 -1.69
C ALA A 227 -9.52 -19.63 -1.48
N VAL A 228 -8.30 -19.14 -1.69
CA VAL A 228 -7.93 -17.72 -1.56
C VAL A 228 -7.10 -17.30 -2.75
N ASP A 229 -7.36 -16.09 -3.25
CA ASP A 229 -6.53 -15.40 -4.25
C ASP A 229 -6.44 -13.92 -3.87
N LEU A 230 -5.43 -13.21 -4.39
CA LEU A 230 -5.22 -11.78 -4.14
C LEU A 230 -4.96 -11.02 -5.44
N GLU A 231 -5.49 -9.80 -5.52
CA GLU A 231 -5.13 -8.86 -6.58
C GLU A 231 -4.34 -7.70 -6.00
N HIS A 232 -3.17 -7.41 -6.59
CA HIS A 232 -2.20 -6.47 -6.06
C HIS A 232 -1.86 -5.37 -7.05
N ASN A 233 -1.58 -4.17 -6.54
CA ASN A 233 -1.10 -3.04 -7.34
C ASN A 233 0.22 -2.50 -6.80
N GLN A 234 1.26 -2.58 -7.62
CA GLN A 234 2.61 -2.06 -7.33
C GLN A 234 2.95 -0.75 -8.08
N TYR A 235 2.17 -0.34 -9.08
CA TYR A 235 2.56 0.78 -9.95
C TYR A 235 2.52 2.16 -9.25
N ARG A 236 1.62 2.36 -8.28
CA ARG A 236 1.40 3.65 -7.57
C ARG A 236 1.60 3.53 -6.05
N SER A 237 2.37 2.55 -5.60
CA SER A 237 2.72 2.32 -4.19
C SER A 237 4.11 1.72 -4.12
N PHE A 238 4.99 2.26 -3.28
CA PHE A 238 6.39 1.83 -3.17
C PHE A 238 6.51 0.35 -2.78
N GLN A 239 5.85 -0.07 -1.71
CA GLN A 239 5.80 -1.49 -1.30
C GLN A 239 4.65 -2.25 -2.01
N GLY A 240 3.78 -1.56 -2.73
CA GLY A 240 2.57 -2.12 -3.31
C GLY A 240 1.36 -2.11 -2.36
N LEU A 241 0.21 -2.56 -2.86
CA LEU A 241 -1.06 -2.62 -2.12
C LEU A 241 -1.90 -3.81 -2.59
N THR A 242 -2.35 -4.64 -1.65
CA THR A 242 -3.41 -5.62 -1.92
C THR A 242 -4.75 -4.90 -2.06
N CYS A 243 -5.34 -5.03 -3.24
CA CYS A 243 -6.49 -4.26 -3.70
C CYS A 243 -7.81 -5.03 -3.64
N LEU A 244 -7.74 -6.36 -3.79
CA LEU A 244 -8.85 -7.28 -3.56
C LEU A 244 -8.34 -8.57 -2.94
N MET A 245 -9.22 -9.25 -2.21
CA MET A 245 -9.04 -10.61 -1.76
C MET A 245 -10.25 -11.43 -2.17
N GLN A 246 -9.99 -12.54 -2.83
CA GLN A 246 -10.99 -13.48 -3.27
C GLN A 246 -11.02 -14.66 -2.31
N ILE A 247 -12.22 -15.09 -1.92
CA ILE A 247 -12.38 -16.29 -1.10
C ILE A 247 -13.50 -17.13 -1.69
N SER A 248 -13.26 -18.42 -1.94
CA SER A 248 -14.27 -19.38 -2.36
C SER A 248 -14.43 -20.46 -1.31
N THR A 249 -15.67 -20.83 -1.04
CA THR A 249 -16.02 -22.05 -0.32
C THR A 249 -16.66 -23.03 -1.30
N ARG A 250 -16.96 -24.26 -0.85
CA ARG A 250 -17.67 -25.24 -1.70
C ARG A 250 -19.04 -24.76 -2.20
N THR A 251 -19.63 -23.74 -1.58
CA THR A 251 -21.01 -23.31 -1.85
C THR A 251 -21.17 -21.88 -2.30
N GLU A 252 -20.16 -21.02 -2.15
CA GLU A 252 -20.29 -19.57 -2.42
C GLU A 252 -18.93 -18.87 -2.55
N ASP A 253 -18.95 -17.78 -3.33
CA ASP A 253 -17.81 -16.92 -3.64
C ASP A 253 -17.91 -15.56 -2.94
N PHE A 254 -16.76 -15.03 -2.53
CA PHE A 254 -16.63 -13.70 -1.94
C PHE A 254 -15.52 -12.91 -2.61
N ILE A 255 -15.78 -11.62 -2.82
CA ILE A 255 -14.74 -10.63 -3.15
C ILE A 255 -14.74 -9.60 -2.03
N VAL A 256 -13.60 -9.45 -1.36
CA VAL A 256 -13.40 -8.50 -0.27
C VAL A 256 -12.69 -7.27 -0.82
N ASP A 257 -13.28 -6.08 -0.58
CA ASP A 257 -12.60 -4.82 -0.84
C ASP A 257 -11.58 -4.52 0.26
N THR A 258 -10.34 -4.96 0.03
CA THR A 258 -9.25 -4.80 1.00
C THR A 258 -8.71 -3.37 1.09
N LEU A 259 -9.08 -2.48 0.16
CA LEU A 259 -8.71 -1.06 0.27
C LEU A 259 -9.62 -0.36 1.27
N LYS A 260 -10.93 -0.57 1.13
CA LYS A 260 -11.95 0.01 2.02
C LYS A 260 -11.92 -0.59 3.42
N LEU A 261 -11.60 -1.89 3.52
CA LEU A 261 -11.64 -2.64 4.77
C LEU A 261 -10.26 -2.93 5.37
N ARG A 262 -9.21 -2.23 4.91
CA ARG A 262 -7.80 -2.59 5.19
C ARG A 262 -7.52 -2.88 6.66
N ASP A 263 -7.93 -1.99 7.56
CA ASP A 263 -7.68 -2.11 9.01
C ASP A 263 -8.52 -3.21 9.68
N HIS A 264 -9.58 -3.69 9.02
CA HIS A 264 -10.53 -4.66 9.55
C HIS A 264 -10.30 -6.08 9.05
N VAL A 265 -9.69 -6.25 7.86
CA VAL A 265 -9.43 -7.57 7.25
C VAL A 265 -8.62 -8.45 8.21
N GLY A 266 -7.49 -7.94 8.72
CA GLY A 266 -6.64 -8.66 9.67
C GLY A 266 -7.38 -9.04 10.95
N THR A 267 -8.12 -8.09 11.52
CA THR A 267 -8.88 -8.27 12.77
C THR A 267 -9.90 -9.42 12.68
N HIS A 268 -10.53 -9.62 11.52
CA HIS A 268 -11.61 -10.60 11.38
C HIS A 268 -11.19 -11.94 10.76
N LEU A 269 -10.17 -11.96 9.89
CA LEU A 269 -9.81 -13.17 9.16
C LEU A 269 -8.59 -13.90 9.72
N ARG A 270 -7.74 -13.25 10.53
CA ARG A 270 -6.47 -13.83 11.02
C ARG A 270 -6.64 -15.18 11.71
N GLU A 271 -7.63 -15.32 12.59
CA GLU A 271 -7.82 -16.56 13.36
C GLU A 271 -8.14 -17.76 12.45
N VAL A 272 -8.98 -17.56 11.45
CA VAL A 272 -9.36 -18.62 10.50
C VAL A 272 -8.17 -19.00 9.61
N PHE A 273 -7.36 -18.04 9.19
CA PHE A 273 -6.17 -18.30 8.37
C PHE A 273 -5.06 -19.01 9.16
N LYS A 274 -4.93 -18.71 10.45
CA LYS A 274 -3.96 -19.36 11.35
C LYS A 274 -4.44 -20.73 11.85
N ASP A 275 -5.73 -21.05 11.76
CA ASP A 275 -6.28 -22.32 12.21
C ASP A 275 -5.68 -23.52 11.44
N PRO A 276 -4.95 -24.45 12.10
CA PRO A 276 -4.36 -25.61 11.45
C PRO A 276 -5.38 -26.63 10.96
N THR A 277 -6.61 -26.62 11.50
CA THR A 277 -7.66 -27.56 11.11
C THR A 277 -8.31 -27.20 9.79
N LYS A 278 -8.06 -25.99 9.28
CA LYS A 278 -8.63 -25.47 8.04
C LYS A 278 -7.61 -25.47 6.93
N LYS A 279 -7.94 -26.06 5.78
CA LYS A 279 -7.08 -26.06 4.60
C LYS A 279 -7.30 -24.78 3.78
N LYS A 280 -6.23 -24.01 3.55
CA LYS A 280 -6.28 -22.83 2.68
C LYS A 280 -5.67 -23.17 1.34
N VAL A 281 -6.48 -23.15 0.28
CA VAL A 281 -6.01 -23.49 -1.06
C VAL A 281 -5.65 -22.21 -1.82
N LEU A 282 -4.42 -22.11 -2.30
CA LEU A 282 -3.94 -20.99 -3.12
C LEU A 282 -3.28 -21.50 -4.41
N HIS A 283 -2.94 -20.61 -5.32
CA HIS A 283 -2.25 -20.95 -6.56
C HIS A 283 -1.09 -19.99 -6.86
N GLY A 284 0.15 -20.44 -6.65
CA GLY A 284 1.34 -19.61 -6.83
C GLY A 284 1.46 -18.56 -5.73
N ALA A 285 1.37 -19.00 -4.47
CA ALA A 285 1.13 -18.13 -3.32
C ALA A 285 2.37 -17.36 -2.82
N ASP A 286 3.53 -17.50 -3.47
CA ASP A 286 4.81 -16.94 -3.01
C ASP A 286 4.73 -15.45 -2.65
N ARG A 287 3.93 -14.68 -3.41
CA ARG A 287 3.72 -13.25 -3.16
C ARG A 287 2.56 -12.98 -2.22
N ASP A 288 1.50 -13.78 -2.32
CA ASP A 288 0.28 -13.61 -1.53
C ASP A 288 0.57 -13.70 -0.05
N ILE A 289 1.43 -14.64 0.37
CA ILE A 289 1.81 -14.81 1.77
C ILE A 289 2.50 -13.56 2.32
N VAL A 290 3.43 -12.98 1.56
CA VAL A 290 4.11 -11.73 1.95
C VAL A 290 3.12 -10.58 2.03
N TRP A 291 2.18 -10.50 1.09
CA TRP A 291 1.17 -9.45 1.07
C TRP A 291 0.16 -9.57 2.22
N LEU A 292 -0.28 -10.78 2.57
CA LEU A 292 -1.17 -11.04 3.71
C LEU A 292 -0.52 -10.60 5.03
N GLN A 293 0.77 -10.91 5.21
CA GLN A 293 1.51 -10.51 6.40
C GLN A 293 1.71 -8.99 6.45
N ARG A 294 2.20 -8.39 5.37
CA ARG A 294 2.48 -6.94 5.31
C ARG A 294 1.23 -6.09 5.47
N ASP A 295 0.16 -6.42 4.75
CA ASP A 295 -1.01 -5.55 4.64
C ASP A 295 -2.04 -5.79 5.74
N PHE A 296 -2.13 -7.02 6.27
CA PHE A 296 -3.20 -7.41 7.21
C PHE A 296 -2.70 -8.14 8.46
N GLY A 297 -1.39 -8.42 8.56
CA GLY A 297 -0.84 -9.24 9.64
C GLY A 297 -1.48 -10.63 9.70
N ILE A 298 -1.78 -11.22 8.54
CA ILE A 298 -2.38 -12.55 8.43
C ILE A 298 -1.27 -13.56 8.13
N TYR A 299 -1.19 -14.60 8.97
CA TYR A 299 -0.36 -15.78 8.74
C TYR A 299 -1.24 -16.94 8.31
N VAL A 300 -0.75 -17.74 7.36
CA VAL A 300 -1.48 -18.86 6.79
C VAL A 300 -0.88 -20.17 7.27
N CYS A 301 -1.66 -20.94 8.04
CA CYS A 301 -1.31 -22.31 8.45
C CYS A 301 -1.96 -23.33 7.52
N ASN A 302 -1.46 -24.56 7.38
CA ASN A 302 -2.14 -25.61 6.59
C ASN A 302 -2.57 -25.14 5.18
N MET A 303 -1.61 -24.59 4.46
CA MET A 303 -1.80 -24.10 3.10
C MET A 303 -1.54 -25.22 2.09
N PHE A 304 -2.34 -25.27 1.04
CA PHE A 304 -2.10 -26.12 -0.12
C PHE A 304 -1.93 -25.24 -1.36
N ASP A 305 -0.70 -25.12 -1.85
CA ASP A 305 -0.39 -24.36 -3.07
C ASP A 305 -0.46 -25.26 -4.31
N THR A 306 -1.52 -25.05 -5.09
CA THR A 306 -1.76 -25.77 -6.35
C THR A 306 -0.77 -25.40 -7.46
N GLY A 307 -0.13 -24.22 -7.38
CA GLY A 307 0.86 -23.74 -8.35
C GLY A 307 2.20 -24.50 -8.30
N GLN A 308 2.51 -25.09 -7.14
CA GLN A 308 3.67 -25.98 -6.99
C GLN A 308 3.47 -27.30 -7.75
N VAL A 309 2.22 -27.71 -7.97
CA VAL A 309 1.90 -28.98 -8.63
C VAL A 309 1.53 -28.79 -10.11
N TYR A 310 0.86 -27.69 -10.44
CA TYR A 310 0.46 -27.41 -11.82
C TYR A 310 0.76 -25.96 -12.20
N LYS A 311 1.41 -25.79 -13.35
CA LYS A 311 1.62 -24.46 -13.94
C LYS A 311 0.37 -24.06 -14.70
N SER A 312 -0.47 -23.21 -14.11
CA SER A 312 -1.63 -22.64 -14.80
C SER A 312 -1.30 -21.30 -15.45
N THR A 313 -2.18 -20.86 -16.35
CA THR A 313 -2.09 -19.52 -16.96
C THR A 313 -2.68 -18.47 -16.02
N PRO A 314 -2.00 -17.34 -15.78
CA PRO A 314 -2.46 -16.25 -14.91
C PRO A 314 -3.83 -15.65 -15.33
N CYS A 315 -4.55 -14.96 -14.41
CA CYS A 315 -5.74 -14.18 -14.78
C CYS A 315 -5.41 -13.27 -15.96
N ARG A 316 -6.32 -13.23 -16.92
CA ARG A 316 -6.22 -12.37 -18.12
C ARG A 316 -6.02 -10.89 -17.79
N TYR A 317 -6.36 -10.48 -16.56
CA TYR A 317 -6.29 -9.10 -16.07
C TYR A 317 -5.38 -8.96 -14.84
N GLN A 318 -4.39 -9.85 -14.65
CA GLN A 318 -3.44 -9.75 -13.53
C GLN A 318 -2.81 -8.36 -13.40
N ASN A 319 -2.55 -7.71 -14.54
CA ASN A 319 -1.92 -6.39 -14.60
C ASN A 319 -2.93 -5.23 -14.66
N ALA A 320 -4.22 -5.47 -14.39
CA ALA A 320 -5.21 -4.40 -14.38
C ALA A 320 -5.00 -3.44 -13.19
N ASP A 321 -5.51 -2.21 -13.33
CA ASP A 321 -5.55 -1.26 -12.22
C ASP A 321 -6.68 -1.64 -11.23
N TRP A 322 -6.40 -2.60 -10.34
CA TRP A 322 -7.33 -3.11 -9.33
C TRP A 322 -7.76 -2.11 -8.26
N ARG A 323 -7.25 -0.87 -8.33
CA ARG A 323 -7.71 0.27 -7.52
C ARG A 323 -9.04 0.83 -8.01
N ALA A 324 -9.47 0.50 -9.23
CA ALA A 324 -10.70 1.02 -9.82
C ALA A 324 -11.92 0.67 -8.96
N ARG A 325 -12.76 1.68 -8.67
CA ARG A 325 -14.04 1.55 -7.98
C ARG A 325 -15.11 2.43 -8.68
N PRO A 326 -16.36 1.96 -8.84
CA PRO A 326 -16.81 0.58 -8.59
C PRO A 326 -16.08 -0.42 -9.52
N LEU A 327 -16.02 -1.69 -9.12
CA LEU A 327 -15.33 -2.72 -9.90
C LEU A 327 -16.08 -2.98 -11.22
N PRO A 328 -15.43 -2.90 -12.39
CA PRO A 328 -16.06 -3.26 -13.65
C PRO A 328 -16.51 -4.73 -13.68
N ASP A 329 -17.68 -5.00 -14.25
CA ASP A 329 -18.25 -6.36 -14.35
C ASP A 329 -17.29 -7.37 -14.99
N VAL A 330 -16.49 -6.93 -15.97
CA VAL A 330 -15.49 -7.78 -16.63
C VAL A 330 -14.34 -8.18 -15.70
N MET A 331 -13.99 -7.32 -14.75
CA MET A 331 -13.00 -7.62 -13.73
C MET A 331 -13.60 -8.58 -12.70
N ILE A 332 -14.83 -8.34 -12.24
CA ILE A 332 -15.57 -9.27 -11.36
C ILE A 332 -15.65 -10.66 -11.99
N LYS A 333 -15.96 -10.75 -13.29
CA LYS A 333 -15.99 -12.03 -14.03
C LYS A 333 -14.62 -12.72 -14.12
N CYS A 334 -13.50 -12.01 -14.33
CA CYS A 334 -12.17 -12.68 -14.29
C CYS A 334 -11.91 -13.24 -12.90
N VAL A 335 -12.16 -12.42 -11.89
CA VAL A 335 -11.90 -12.76 -10.49
C VAL A 335 -12.67 -14.03 -10.08
N LYS A 336 -13.96 -14.11 -10.41
CA LYS A 336 -14.75 -15.32 -10.18
C LYS A 336 -14.24 -16.52 -10.97
N ALA A 337 -13.76 -16.32 -12.21
CA ALA A 337 -13.20 -17.39 -13.02
C ALA A 337 -11.87 -17.93 -12.44
N CYS A 338 -11.06 -17.09 -11.81
CA CYS A 338 -9.84 -17.51 -11.11
C CYS A 338 -10.14 -18.42 -9.93
N LEU A 339 -11.09 -18.04 -9.07
CA LEU A 339 -11.54 -18.88 -7.95
C LEU A 339 -12.02 -20.25 -8.43
N ALA A 340 -12.88 -20.28 -9.46
CA ALA A 340 -13.36 -21.54 -10.03
C ALA A 340 -12.23 -22.43 -10.59
N THR A 341 -11.14 -21.80 -11.05
CA THR A 341 -9.95 -22.50 -11.54
C THR A 341 -9.15 -23.10 -10.39
N ILE A 342 -8.95 -22.36 -9.30
CA ILE A 342 -8.28 -22.84 -8.08
C ILE A 342 -9.06 -24.02 -7.49
N ASP A 343 -10.39 -23.91 -7.39
CA ASP A 343 -11.24 -24.99 -6.90
C ASP A 343 -11.16 -26.24 -7.79
N LEU A 344 -11.20 -26.06 -9.12
CA LEU A 344 -11.06 -27.16 -10.08
C LEU A 344 -9.70 -27.87 -9.95
N PHE A 345 -8.62 -27.13 -9.75
CA PHE A 345 -7.29 -27.70 -9.57
C PHE A 345 -7.12 -28.37 -8.21
N SER A 346 -7.73 -27.84 -7.14
CA SER A 346 -7.81 -28.52 -5.85
C SER A 346 -8.38 -29.94 -6.02
N ILE A 347 -9.49 -30.05 -6.74
CA ILE A 347 -10.19 -31.32 -7.00
C ILE A 347 -9.33 -32.29 -7.81
N LEU A 348 -8.68 -31.83 -8.88
CA LEU A 348 -7.82 -32.66 -9.73
C LEU A 348 -6.57 -33.15 -9.00
N LEU A 349 -6.03 -32.34 -8.09
CA LEU A 349 -4.85 -32.70 -7.31
C LEU A 349 -5.17 -33.69 -6.20
N PHE A 350 -6.36 -33.59 -5.58
CA PHE A 350 -6.88 -34.63 -4.69
C PHE A 350 -7.17 -35.96 -5.41
N CYS A 351 -7.47 -35.95 -6.72
CA CYS A 351 -7.58 -37.18 -7.53
C CYS A 351 -6.23 -37.85 -7.82
N SER A 352 -5.15 -37.07 -7.92
CA SER A 352 -3.89 -37.51 -8.51
C SER A 352 -2.88 -37.97 -7.48
N SER A 353 -3.34 -38.55 -6.37
CA SER A 353 -2.58 -39.16 -5.28
C SER A 353 -1.68 -40.32 -5.74
N SER A 354 -0.69 -39.99 -6.57
CA SER A 354 0.50 -40.75 -6.93
C SER A 354 1.76 -39.88 -6.81
N ILE A 355 1.66 -38.61 -6.39
CA ILE A 355 2.83 -37.76 -6.19
C ILE A 355 3.22 -37.80 -4.70
N HIS A 356 3.99 -38.83 -4.35
CA HIS A 356 4.88 -38.76 -3.20
C HIS A 356 5.90 -37.65 -3.44
N SER A 357 5.66 -36.45 -2.92
CA SER A 357 6.74 -35.48 -2.75
C SER A 357 6.52 -34.66 -1.48
N PRO A 358 7.41 -34.76 -0.48
CA PRO A 358 7.41 -33.89 0.69
C PRO A 358 8.08 -32.58 0.28
N VAL A 359 7.32 -31.67 -0.33
CA VAL A 359 7.75 -30.27 -0.50
C VAL A 359 6.70 -29.40 0.16
N LEU A 360 6.64 -29.54 1.48
CA LEU A 360 6.10 -28.52 2.37
C LEU A 360 7.29 -27.66 2.76
N ASP A 361 7.67 -26.72 1.88
CA ASP A 361 8.55 -25.63 2.29
C ASP A 361 7.72 -24.73 3.23
N LEU A 362 7.96 -24.92 4.52
CA LEU A 362 7.62 -23.94 5.55
C LEU A 362 8.39 -22.66 5.20
N CYS A 363 7.68 -21.58 4.89
CA CYS A 363 8.23 -20.23 4.95
C CYS A 363 8.67 -19.89 6.38
#